data_AF-A0A2D8MCB2-F1
#
_entry.id   AF-A0A2D8MCB2-F1
#
_cell.length_a   1.000
_cell.length_b   1.000
_cell.length_c   1.000
_cell.angle_alpha   90.00
_cell.angle_beta   90.00
_cell.angle_gamma   90.00
#
_symmetry.space_group_name_H-M   'P 1'
#
loop_
_entity.id
_entity.type
_entity.pdbx_description
1 polymer ?
#
loop_
_entity_poly.entity_id
_entity_poly.type
_entity_poly.pdbx_seq_one_letter_code
_entity_poly.pdbx_strand_id
1 'polypeptide(L)'
;MKRFNLISGTAIAITAVLLATSAQAQQAAPESLLPVAGQSQSVAKSAPQQSGDDARTVDEAFGDIRMASGEVVQEIPSLEGVWSVAQAEQLLAFIPTLVAEGLNPTDYRADALKTAIAAGEGEALNKLASETFVWLVEDLRDGRTPMESRRQWFVVDPDADRLPTWKLLEDALASGDISGTLTSLNPVHPDYAALREELATAKDAKRIKLIRANMDRWRWLPQDLGKQYLVTNVPEYMLRLTVNGKIIKSYRTVVGKPGRTATPQLAEMVEAVIYNPTWTVPQSIVKGEGLGAKVLNNPGWARTAGYKATKGENGWVTVVQQPGPQNSLGLMKLDMPNEHAIFLHDTPSRHLFANDNRALSHGCIRVQGARELAMTMSMLGNASSREDIPAIQQEVSEITTSGEYTRYEMKKQWPVYITYFTMASDVNGQMKTFSDIYDRDAPVLAALDAPRVSDRARETSEEAVEIVDDMQIS
;
A
#
# COMPACT_ATOMS: atom_id res chain seq x y z
N MET A 1 -29.34 40.94 40.81
CA MET A 1 -30.82 41.03 40.87
C MET A 1 -31.40 40.48 39.58
N LYS A 2 -32.37 39.56 39.71
CA LYS A 2 -33.33 38.98 38.74
C LYS A 2 -33.24 39.42 37.26
N ARG A 3 -33.22 38.45 36.33
CA ARG A 3 -34.42 38.03 35.55
C ARG A 3 -34.09 36.85 34.61
N PHE A 4 -34.81 35.75 34.83
CA PHE A 4 -35.06 34.66 33.89
C PHE A 4 -35.91 35.16 32.72
N ASN A 5 -35.72 34.59 31.52
CA ASN A 5 -36.78 34.46 30.52
C ASN A 5 -36.60 33.15 29.74
N LEU A 6 -37.63 32.30 29.84
CA LEU A 6 -37.92 31.14 28.99
C LEU A 6 -38.30 31.62 27.59
N ILE A 7 -37.95 30.84 26.57
CA ILE A 7 -38.68 30.80 25.30
C ILE A 7 -39.06 29.33 25.02
N SER A 8 -40.36 29.12 24.91
CA SER A 8 -41.04 27.87 24.54
C SER A 8 -41.50 27.94 23.09
N GLY A 9 -41.69 26.76 22.46
CA GLY A 9 -42.43 26.56 21.21
C GLY A 9 -41.55 26.03 20.07
N THR A 10 -41.90 25.02 19.29
CA THR A 10 -43.21 24.37 19.10
C THR A 10 -42.95 23.04 18.38
N ALA A 11 -43.55 21.94 18.86
CA ALA A 11 -43.54 20.65 18.19
C ALA A 11 -44.60 20.64 17.08
N ILE A 12 -44.22 20.21 15.87
CA ILE A 12 -45.15 19.92 14.78
C ILE A 12 -45.37 18.41 14.75
N ALA A 13 -46.56 18.00 15.17
CA ALA A 13 -47.13 16.70 14.90
C ALA A 13 -47.75 16.72 13.51
N ILE A 14 -47.38 15.77 12.64
CA ILE A 14 -48.13 15.47 11.42
C ILE A 14 -48.65 14.03 11.51
N THR A 15 -49.97 14.02 11.58
CA THR A 15 -51.00 13.01 11.47
C THR A 15 -50.68 11.84 10.55
N ALA A 16 -50.87 10.63 11.08
CA ALA A 16 -50.98 9.38 10.33
C ALA A 16 -52.31 9.31 9.57
N VAL A 17 -52.27 8.89 8.31
CA VAL A 17 -53.43 8.42 7.56
C VAL A 17 -53.15 6.97 7.15
N LEU A 18 -53.94 6.05 7.72
CA LEU A 18 -54.05 4.67 7.28
C LEU A 18 -54.84 4.61 5.97
N LEU A 19 -54.27 3.94 4.96
CA LEU A 19 -55.03 3.27 3.91
C LEU A 19 -54.50 1.85 3.76
N ALA A 20 -55.34 0.89 4.13
CA ALA A 20 -55.14 -0.53 3.95
C ALA A 20 -55.54 -0.92 2.52
N THR A 21 -54.65 -1.59 1.80
CA THR A 21 -55.01 -2.42 0.65
C THR A 21 -54.31 -3.75 0.79
N SER A 22 -55.11 -4.79 1.01
CA SER A 22 -54.77 -6.20 1.04
C SER A 22 -54.32 -6.69 -0.34
N ALA A 23 -53.12 -7.26 -0.44
CA ALA A 23 -52.73 -8.12 -1.54
C ALA A 23 -51.99 -9.34 -0.97
N GLN A 24 -52.55 -10.53 -1.24
CA GLN A 24 -51.98 -11.81 -0.88
C GLN A 24 -50.62 -12.02 -1.56
N ALA A 25 -49.56 -12.18 -0.76
CA ALA A 25 -48.28 -12.66 -1.21
C ALA A 25 -48.25 -14.19 -1.11
N GLN A 26 -48.31 -14.84 -2.27
CA GLN A 26 -48.10 -16.28 -2.44
C GLN A 26 -46.63 -16.60 -2.13
N GLN A 27 -46.40 -17.50 -1.18
CA GLN A 27 -45.07 -18.01 -0.84
C GLN A 27 -44.46 -18.73 -2.04
N ALA A 28 -43.42 -18.13 -2.63
CA ALA A 28 -42.49 -18.81 -3.52
C ALA A 28 -41.29 -19.27 -2.68
N ALA A 29 -41.01 -20.57 -2.71
CA ALA A 29 -39.81 -21.17 -2.12
C ALA A 29 -38.56 -20.77 -2.91
N PRO A 30 -37.38 -20.67 -2.27
CA PRO A 30 -36.16 -20.25 -2.95
C PRO A 30 -35.68 -21.30 -3.97
N GLU A 31 -35.40 -20.87 -5.20
CA GLU A 31 -34.77 -21.67 -6.25
C GLU A 31 -33.33 -22.03 -5.88
N SER A 32 -32.98 -23.30 -6.10
CA SER A 32 -31.63 -23.85 -5.94
C SER A 32 -30.76 -23.51 -7.15
N LEU A 33 -29.60 -22.88 -6.94
CA LEU A 33 -28.64 -22.46 -7.97
C LEU A 33 -27.50 -23.48 -8.21
N LEU A 34 -27.77 -24.78 -8.04
CA LEU A 34 -26.80 -25.83 -8.37
C LEU A 34 -27.17 -26.54 -9.69
N PRO A 35 -26.22 -26.76 -10.61
CA PRO A 35 -26.49 -27.48 -11.85
C PRO A 35 -26.87 -28.95 -11.59
N VAL A 36 -27.93 -29.39 -12.28
CA VAL A 36 -28.49 -30.75 -12.23
C VAL A 36 -27.55 -31.74 -12.90
N ALA A 37 -27.25 -32.84 -12.20
CA ALA A 37 -26.47 -33.96 -12.71
C ALA A 37 -27.19 -34.67 -13.86
N GLY A 38 -26.65 -34.52 -15.07
CA GLY A 38 -27.03 -35.27 -16.26
C GLY A 38 -26.45 -36.68 -16.26
N GLN A 39 -27.30 -37.63 -16.58
CA GLN A 39 -27.12 -39.08 -16.46
C GLN A 39 -26.04 -39.66 -17.37
N SER A 40 -25.21 -40.51 -16.78
CA SER A 40 -24.27 -41.42 -17.43
C SER A 40 -25.00 -42.46 -18.28
N GLN A 41 -24.64 -42.58 -19.56
CA GLN A 41 -25.02 -43.72 -20.39
C GLN A 41 -24.05 -44.89 -20.17
N SER A 42 -24.63 -46.05 -19.84
CA SER A 42 -23.94 -47.32 -19.69
C SER A 42 -23.61 -47.93 -21.04
N VAL A 43 -22.39 -48.44 -21.21
CA VAL A 43 -22.13 -49.53 -22.17
C VAL A 43 -21.38 -50.65 -21.43
N ALA A 44 -21.90 -51.85 -21.61
CA ALA A 44 -21.67 -53.05 -20.81
C ALA A 44 -20.21 -53.54 -20.78
N LYS A 45 -19.77 -53.96 -19.59
CA LYS A 45 -18.60 -54.83 -19.39
C LYS A 45 -19.04 -56.29 -19.46
N SER A 46 -18.50 -57.04 -20.42
CA SER A 46 -18.28 -58.48 -20.30
C SER A 46 -16.96 -58.71 -19.55
N ALA A 47 -17.01 -59.51 -18.49
CA ALA A 47 -15.84 -59.91 -17.70
C ALA A 47 -15.10 -61.07 -18.38
N PRO A 48 -13.78 -61.17 -18.15
CA PRO A 48 -13.23 -62.48 -17.78
C PRO A 48 -12.48 -62.44 -16.44
N GLN A 49 -12.92 -63.33 -15.55
CA GLN A 49 -12.16 -64.21 -14.65
C GLN A 49 -10.82 -63.75 -14.04
N GLN A 50 -10.79 -63.75 -12.69
CA GLN A 50 -9.60 -63.62 -11.86
C GLN A 50 -8.64 -64.80 -12.00
N SER A 51 -7.34 -64.51 -11.97
CA SER A 51 -6.33 -65.41 -11.40
C SER A 51 -5.09 -64.64 -10.94
N GLY A 52 -4.69 -64.87 -9.69
CA GLY A 52 -3.28 -64.90 -9.28
C GLY A 52 -2.68 -63.59 -8.78
N ASP A 53 -2.22 -63.63 -7.54
CA ASP A 53 -1.26 -62.71 -6.91
C ASP A 53 -0.12 -62.32 -7.86
N ASP A 54 0.19 -61.02 -7.92
CA ASP A 54 1.58 -60.54 -7.84
C ASP A 54 1.61 -59.03 -7.59
N ALA A 55 2.45 -58.63 -6.64
CA ALA A 55 2.59 -57.28 -6.10
C ALA A 55 3.05 -56.28 -7.18
N ARG A 56 2.26 -55.23 -7.43
CA ARG A 56 2.69 -54.08 -8.25
C ARG A 56 3.24 -52.99 -7.35
N THR A 57 4.47 -52.56 -7.64
CA THR A 57 5.14 -51.43 -7.00
C THR A 57 4.58 -50.11 -7.51
N VAL A 58 4.76 -49.04 -6.72
CA VAL A 58 4.24 -47.68 -6.98
C VAL A 58 4.74 -47.09 -8.32
N ASP A 59 5.80 -47.66 -8.90
CA ASP A 59 6.40 -47.20 -10.17
C ASP A 59 5.62 -47.60 -11.43
N GLU A 60 4.67 -48.54 -11.38
CA GLU A 60 3.86 -48.91 -12.55
C GLU A 60 2.54 -48.13 -12.68
N ALA A 61 2.22 -47.28 -11.71
CA ALA A 61 1.02 -46.43 -11.73
C ALA A 61 1.18 -45.14 -12.57
N PHE A 62 2.40 -44.83 -13.01
CA PHE A 62 2.72 -43.67 -13.85
C PHE A 62 3.01 -44.09 -15.30
N GLY A 63 2.04 -44.74 -15.95
CA GLY A 63 2.09 -44.96 -17.39
C GLY A 63 1.94 -43.65 -18.16
N ASP A 64 2.99 -43.22 -18.85
CA ASP A 64 3.03 -42.25 -19.95
C ASP A 64 2.09 -41.04 -19.86
N ILE A 65 2.29 -40.17 -18.86
CA ILE A 65 1.99 -38.75 -19.08
C ILE A 65 3.11 -38.22 -19.97
N ARG A 66 2.94 -38.35 -21.29
CA ARG A 66 3.70 -37.53 -22.23
C ARG A 66 3.33 -36.08 -21.95
N MET A 67 4.17 -35.39 -21.16
CA MET A 67 4.21 -33.95 -21.09
C MET A 67 4.53 -33.43 -22.50
N ALA A 68 3.49 -33.21 -23.31
CA ALA A 68 3.62 -32.34 -24.46
C ALA A 68 3.75 -30.92 -23.91
N SER A 69 4.98 -30.52 -23.58
CA SER A 69 5.32 -29.12 -23.43
C SER A 69 5.24 -28.49 -24.82
N GLY A 70 4.02 -28.11 -25.22
CA GLY A 70 3.87 -27.17 -26.31
C GLY A 70 4.58 -25.88 -25.88
N GLU A 71 5.49 -25.40 -26.71
CA GLU A 71 6.05 -24.06 -26.55
C GLU A 71 4.86 -23.10 -26.68
N VAL A 72 4.34 -22.61 -25.55
CA VAL A 72 3.42 -21.48 -25.57
C VAL A 72 4.27 -20.29 -25.94
N VAL A 73 4.37 -20.02 -27.24
CA VAL A 73 4.89 -18.74 -27.74
C VAL A 73 3.90 -17.70 -27.25
N GLN A 74 4.20 -17.06 -26.12
CA GLN A 74 3.51 -15.84 -25.75
C GLN A 74 3.85 -14.83 -26.84
N GLU A 75 2.88 -14.51 -27.70
CA GLU A 75 3.00 -13.35 -28.59
C GLU A 75 3.27 -12.14 -27.71
N ILE A 76 4.47 -11.56 -27.84
CA ILE A 76 4.83 -10.33 -27.14
C ILE A 76 3.86 -9.26 -27.67
N PRO A 77 3.00 -8.67 -26.82
CA PRO A 77 2.04 -7.68 -27.28
C PRO A 77 2.78 -6.50 -27.94
N SER A 78 2.32 -6.09 -29.13
CA SER A 78 2.90 -4.95 -29.83
C SER A 78 2.67 -3.66 -29.04
N LEU A 79 3.73 -2.90 -28.80
CA LEU A 79 3.65 -1.52 -28.31
C LEU A 79 3.48 -0.50 -29.44
N GLU A 80 3.27 -0.97 -30.67
CA GLU A 80 2.94 -0.14 -31.83
C GLU A 80 1.52 -0.46 -32.32
N GLY A 81 0.71 0.59 -32.45
CA GLY A 81 -0.66 0.52 -32.97
C GLY A 81 -0.84 1.26 -34.29
N VAL A 82 -2.02 1.11 -34.91
CA VAL A 82 -2.40 1.87 -36.11
C VAL A 82 -3.13 3.14 -35.69
N TRP A 83 -2.59 4.30 -36.07
CA TRP A 83 -3.10 5.60 -35.67
C TRP A 83 -3.74 6.33 -36.85
N SER A 84 -4.95 6.85 -36.62
CA SER A 84 -5.52 7.89 -37.48
C SER A 84 -4.90 9.26 -37.18
N VAL A 85 -4.95 10.16 -38.15
CA VAL A 85 -4.54 11.57 -37.96
C VAL A 85 -5.28 12.20 -36.78
N ALA A 86 -6.59 11.96 -36.67
CA ALA A 86 -7.42 12.52 -35.61
C ALA A 86 -7.00 12.06 -34.21
N GLN A 87 -6.63 10.78 -34.04
CA GLN A 87 -6.13 10.26 -32.75
C GLN A 87 -4.76 10.88 -32.41
N ALA A 88 -3.87 11.02 -33.39
CA ALA A 88 -2.57 11.62 -33.16
C ALA A 88 -2.65 13.13 -32.86
N GLU A 89 -3.63 13.84 -33.44
CA GLU A 89 -3.96 15.21 -33.08
C GLU A 89 -4.45 15.34 -31.62
N GLN A 90 -5.26 14.39 -31.12
CA GLN A 90 -5.62 14.36 -29.70
C GLN A 90 -4.38 14.18 -28.82
N LEU A 91 -3.48 13.27 -29.19
CA LEU A 91 -2.22 13.03 -28.47
C LEU A 91 -1.35 14.31 -28.44
N LEU A 92 -1.21 14.99 -29.58
CA LEU A 92 -0.47 16.25 -29.67
C LEU A 92 -1.11 17.36 -28.83
N ALA A 93 -2.44 17.45 -28.82
CA ALA A 93 -3.19 18.42 -28.02
C ALA A 93 -3.10 18.15 -26.51
N PHE A 94 -2.87 16.89 -26.11
CA PHE A 94 -2.70 16.51 -24.71
C PHE A 94 -1.37 16.97 -24.12
N ILE A 95 -0.28 16.97 -24.91
CA ILE A 95 1.09 17.26 -24.43
C ILE A 95 1.22 18.59 -23.65
N PRO A 96 0.65 19.74 -24.10
CA PRO A 96 0.72 20.98 -23.33
C PRO A 96 0.01 20.92 -21.97
N THR A 97 -0.97 20.03 -21.78
CA THR A 97 -1.72 19.91 -20.51
C THR A 97 -0.88 19.32 -19.38
N LEU A 98 0.21 18.63 -19.71
CA LEU A 98 1.15 17.99 -18.78
C LEU A 98 1.79 18.96 -17.79
N VAL A 99 1.83 20.26 -18.12
CA VAL A 99 2.28 21.30 -17.18
C VAL A 99 1.41 21.30 -15.91
N ALA A 100 0.10 21.10 -16.04
CA ALA A 100 -0.81 21.01 -14.89
C ALA A 100 -0.53 19.75 -14.06
N GLU A 101 -0.05 18.69 -14.71
CA GLU A 101 0.35 17.45 -14.04
C GLU A 101 1.82 17.49 -13.57
N GLY A 102 2.49 18.65 -13.60
CA GLY A 102 3.87 18.80 -13.12
C GLY A 102 4.93 18.12 -13.99
N LEU A 103 4.56 17.70 -15.20
CA LEU A 103 5.45 17.10 -16.19
C LEU A 103 5.90 18.16 -17.22
N ASN A 104 7.00 17.90 -17.92
CA ASN A 104 7.57 18.83 -18.88
C ASN A 104 7.15 18.45 -20.32
N PRO A 105 6.34 19.26 -21.02
CA PRO A 105 5.90 18.96 -22.38
C PRO A 105 7.02 18.71 -23.39
N THR A 106 8.21 19.29 -23.18
CA THR A 106 9.35 19.10 -24.10
C THR A 106 9.88 17.68 -24.11
N ASP A 107 9.55 16.87 -23.10
CA ASP A 107 9.99 15.48 -23.00
C ASP A 107 9.28 14.56 -24.03
N TYR A 108 8.16 15.01 -24.62
CA TYR A 108 7.25 14.17 -25.42
C TYR A 108 7.26 14.49 -26.93
N ARG A 109 8.38 15.03 -27.43
CA ARG A 109 8.68 15.16 -28.88
C ARG A 109 7.56 15.77 -29.75
N ALA A 110 6.83 16.75 -29.21
CA ALA A 110 5.66 17.35 -29.87
C ALA A 110 5.91 17.83 -31.31
N ASP A 111 7.08 18.43 -31.60
CA ASP A 111 7.43 18.90 -32.94
C ASP A 111 7.59 17.75 -33.96
N ALA A 112 8.16 16.63 -33.51
CA ALA A 112 8.29 15.44 -34.35
C ALA A 112 6.90 14.85 -34.62
N LEU A 113 6.04 14.77 -33.60
CA LEU A 113 4.68 14.27 -33.75
C LEU A 113 3.87 15.12 -34.71
N LYS A 114 3.97 16.45 -34.60
CA LYS A 114 3.36 17.41 -35.54
C LYS A 114 3.83 17.19 -36.98
N THR A 115 5.12 16.89 -37.18
CA THR A 115 5.67 16.60 -38.50
C THR A 115 5.11 15.28 -39.06
N ALA A 116 5.00 14.24 -38.24
CA ALA A 116 4.41 12.96 -38.65
C ALA A 116 2.92 13.09 -38.99
N ILE A 117 2.15 13.87 -38.22
CA ILE A 117 0.75 14.19 -38.50
C ILE A 117 0.59 14.85 -39.87
N ALA A 118 1.44 15.83 -40.19
CA ALA A 118 1.41 16.52 -41.48
C ALA A 118 1.76 15.61 -42.67
N ALA A 119 2.49 14.51 -42.45
CA ALA A 119 2.81 13.52 -43.47
C ALA A 119 1.66 12.54 -43.76
N GLY A 120 0.63 12.49 -42.90
CA GLY A 120 -0.53 11.61 -43.03
C GLY A 120 -0.36 10.26 -42.33
N GLU A 121 -1.37 9.40 -42.47
CA GLU A 121 -1.38 8.06 -41.87
C GLU A 121 -0.31 7.15 -42.48
N GLY A 122 0.35 6.36 -41.65
CA GLY A 122 1.40 5.44 -42.09
C GLY A 122 2.35 5.05 -40.98
N GLU A 123 3.36 4.25 -41.32
CA GLU A 123 4.34 3.68 -40.38
C GLU A 123 5.03 4.75 -39.52
N ALA A 124 5.41 5.89 -40.10
CA ALA A 124 6.04 6.98 -39.37
C ALA A 124 5.14 7.58 -38.27
N LEU A 125 3.84 7.76 -38.57
CA LEU A 125 2.86 8.23 -37.59
C LEU A 125 2.62 7.16 -36.51
N ASN A 126 2.41 5.92 -36.92
CA ASN A 126 2.15 4.79 -36.04
C ASN A 126 3.24 4.63 -34.99
N LYS A 127 4.50 4.57 -35.45
CA LYS A 127 5.66 4.43 -34.59
C LYS A 127 5.78 5.60 -33.61
N LEU A 128 5.77 6.85 -34.10
CA LEU A 128 6.03 8.00 -33.26
C LEU A 128 4.90 8.30 -32.27
N ALA A 129 3.64 8.12 -32.69
CA ALA A 129 2.49 8.29 -31.80
C ALA A 129 2.47 7.19 -30.73
N SER A 130 2.79 5.94 -31.10
CA SER A 130 2.87 4.84 -30.12
C SER A 130 4.01 5.05 -29.12
N GLU A 131 5.22 5.42 -29.58
CA GLU A 131 6.35 5.77 -28.69
C GLU A 131 5.97 6.88 -27.70
N THR A 132 5.31 7.94 -28.20
CA THR A 132 4.89 9.08 -27.38
C THR A 132 3.81 8.68 -26.37
N PHE A 133 2.83 7.88 -26.80
CA PHE A 133 1.78 7.38 -25.92
C PHE A 133 2.34 6.49 -24.80
N VAL A 134 3.25 5.56 -25.14
CA VAL A 134 3.94 4.71 -24.16
C VAL A 134 4.65 5.56 -23.10
N TRP A 135 5.38 6.60 -23.53
CA TRP A 135 6.08 7.48 -22.60
C TRP A 135 5.13 8.24 -21.66
N LEU A 136 3.99 8.68 -22.18
CA LEU A 136 2.97 9.35 -21.38
C LEU A 136 2.33 8.40 -20.37
N VAL A 137 2.02 7.18 -20.78
CA VAL A 137 1.50 6.14 -19.87
C VAL A 137 2.48 5.89 -18.73
N GLU A 138 3.75 5.62 -19.05
CA GLU A 138 4.79 5.37 -18.05
C GLU A 138 4.94 6.53 -17.06
N ASP A 139 4.93 7.77 -17.54
CA ASP A 139 5.20 8.93 -16.67
C ASP A 139 3.99 9.37 -15.86
N LEU A 140 2.77 9.18 -16.38
CA LEU A 140 1.51 9.51 -15.68
C LEU A 140 1.11 8.43 -14.67
N ARG A 141 1.35 7.15 -15.01
CA ARG A 141 1.04 5.99 -14.15
C ARG A 141 2.14 5.75 -13.13
N ASP A 142 3.39 5.60 -13.57
CA ASP A 142 4.48 5.11 -12.73
C ASP A 142 5.35 6.24 -12.14
N GLY A 143 5.09 7.50 -12.52
CA GLY A 143 5.92 8.66 -12.24
C GLY A 143 7.04 8.84 -13.25
N ARG A 144 7.62 10.03 -13.36
CA ARG A 144 8.65 10.44 -14.35
C ARG A 144 10.09 10.22 -13.86
N THR A 145 10.30 10.11 -12.56
CA THR A 145 11.64 9.86 -12.00
C THR A 145 12.01 8.37 -12.04
N PRO A 146 13.26 8.01 -12.32
CA PRO A 146 13.71 6.61 -12.35
C PRO A 146 13.90 6.06 -10.92
N MET A 147 13.89 4.73 -10.78
CA MET A 147 13.95 4.07 -9.47
C MET A 147 15.20 4.41 -8.67
N GLU A 148 16.37 4.62 -9.29
CA GLU A 148 17.59 5.01 -8.55
C GLU A 148 17.47 6.36 -7.82
N SER A 149 16.50 7.19 -8.23
CA SER A 149 16.22 8.47 -7.57
C SER A 149 15.27 8.33 -6.37
N ARG A 150 14.54 7.21 -6.28
CA ARG A 150 13.55 6.92 -5.24
C ARG A 150 14.19 6.21 -4.05
N ARG A 151 15.02 6.93 -3.30
CA ARG A 151 15.81 6.38 -2.18
C ARG A 151 14.94 5.67 -1.14
N GLN A 152 15.28 4.42 -0.83
CA GLN A 152 14.59 3.54 0.11
C GLN A 152 13.08 3.40 -0.13
N TRP A 153 12.69 3.47 -1.41
CA TRP A 153 11.33 3.21 -1.87
C TRP A 153 11.19 1.76 -2.31
N PHE A 154 10.45 0.98 -1.54
CA PHE A 154 10.22 -0.45 -1.79
C PHE A 154 8.74 -0.75 -2.05
N VAL A 155 7.91 0.27 -2.25
CA VAL A 155 6.52 0.05 -2.67
C VAL A 155 6.54 -0.52 -4.08
N VAL A 156 5.96 -1.71 -4.23
CA VAL A 156 5.65 -2.30 -5.53
C VAL A 156 4.29 -1.76 -5.97
N ASP A 157 4.28 -1.03 -7.08
CA ASP A 157 3.06 -0.49 -7.67
C ASP A 157 2.42 -1.54 -8.62
N PRO A 158 1.23 -2.09 -8.29
CA PRO A 158 0.57 -3.09 -9.11
C PRO A 158 -0.05 -2.52 -10.39
N ASP A 159 -0.10 -1.19 -10.54
CA ASP A 159 -0.85 -0.57 -11.63
C ASP A 159 -0.23 -0.84 -13.00
N ALA A 160 1.08 -1.02 -13.09
CA ALA A 160 1.73 -1.43 -14.33
C ALA A 160 1.27 -2.81 -14.84
N ASP A 161 0.92 -3.71 -13.92
CA ASP A 161 0.43 -5.05 -14.27
C ASP A 161 -1.10 -5.07 -14.46
N ARG A 162 -1.83 -4.23 -13.71
CA ARG A 162 -3.30 -4.09 -13.82
C ARG A 162 -3.74 -3.31 -15.05
N LEU A 163 -2.96 -2.30 -15.42
CA LEU A 163 -3.20 -1.39 -16.54
C LEU A 163 -1.99 -1.45 -17.50
N PRO A 164 -1.71 -2.60 -18.12
CA PRO A 164 -0.50 -2.75 -18.91
C PRO A 164 -0.54 -1.86 -20.15
N THR A 165 0.61 -1.29 -20.52
CA THR A 165 0.71 -0.21 -21.52
C THR A 165 0.16 -0.62 -22.90
N TRP A 166 0.41 -1.86 -23.32
CA TRP A 166 -0.11 -2.38 -24.59
C TRP A 166 -1.64 -2.41 -24.61
N LYS A 167 -2.27 -2.73 -23.46
CA LYS A 167 -3.73 -2.81 -23.34
C LYS A 167 -4.35 -1.42 -23.33
N LEU A 168 -3.73 -0.48 -22.61
CA LEU A 168 -4.13 0.93 -22.66
C LEU A 168 -4.05 1.52 -24.07
N LEU A 169 -3.00 1.16 -24.83
CA LEU A 169 -2.86 1.57 -26.23
C LEU A 169 -3.97 0.97 -27.10
N GLU A 170 -4.21 -0.33 -26.99
CA GLU A 170 -5.28 -1.03 -27.71
C GLU A 170 -6.65 -0.39 -27.44
N ASP A 171 -6.99 -0.19 -26.16
CA ASP A 171 -8.29 0.34 -25.74
C ASP A 171 -8.47 1.82 -26.15
N ALA A 172 -7.41 2.63 -26.06
CA ALA A 172 -7.42 4.02 -26.51
C ALA A 172 -7.65 4.12 -28.03
N LEU A 173 -6.99 3.29 -28.82
CA LEU A 173 -7.16 3.26 -30.27
C LEU A 173 -8.53 2.72 -30.68
N ALA A 174 -9.02 1.68 -30.02
CA ALA A 174 -10.33 1.09 -30.30
C ALA A 174 -11.49 2.02 -29.94
N SER A 175 -11.39 2.73 -28.81
CA SER A 175 -12.40 3.70 -28.37
C SER A 175 -12.30 5.04 -29.08
N GLY A 176 -11.10 5.41 -29.57
CA GLY A 176 -10.80 6.74 -30.09
C GLY A 176 -10.61 7.81 -29.01
N ASP A 177 -10.62 7.44 -27.72
CA ASP A 177 -10.48 8.36 -26.58
C ASP A 177 -9.06 8.35 -26.00
N ILE A 178 -8.13 9.01 -26.71
CA ILE A 178 -6.72 9.06 -26.30
C ILE A 178 -6.55 9.91 -25.04
N SER A 179 -7.17 11.09 -25.02
CA SER A 179 -7.04 12.05 -23.92
C SER A 179 -7.68 11.54 -22.63
N GLY A 180 -8.85 10.90 -22.73
CA GLY A 180 -9.52 10.30 -21.57
C GLY A 180 -8.72 9.14 -20.99
N THR A 181 -8.14 8.29 -21.84
CA THR A 181 -7.26 7.19 -21.40
C THR A 181 -6.01 7.70 -20.67
N LEU A 182 -5.36 8.76 -21.15
CA LEU A 182 -4.19 9.32 -20.46
C LEU A 182 -4.58 10.05 -19.16
N THR A 183 -5.69 10.79 -19.17
CA THR A 183 -6.18 11.50 -17.99
C THR A 183 -6.57 10.53 -16.86
N SER A 184 -7.10 9.37 -17.22
CA SER A 184 -7.55 8.35 -16.29
C SER A 184 -6.41 7.61 -15.58
N LEU A 185 -5.13 7.93 -15.86
CA LEU A 185 -3.98 7.36 -15.16
C LEU A 185 -3.54 8.19 -13.95
N ASN A 186 -4.01 9.43 -13.82
CA ASN A 186 -3.58 10.30 -12.72
C ASN A 186 -4.03 9.76 -11.34
N PRO A 187 -3.22 9.91 -10.27
CA PRO A 187 -3.61 9.51 -8.92
C PRO A 187 -4.96 10.12 -8.50
N VAL A 188 -5.86 9.30 -7.95
CA VAL A 188 -7.20 9.76 -7.53
C VAL A 188 -7.26 10.31 -6.11
N HIS A 189 -6.12 10.31 -5.41
CA HIS A 189 -6.04 10.78 -4.04
C HIS A 189 -6.28 12.30 -3.94
N PRO A 190 -7.10 12.80 -2.98
CA PRO A 190 -7.40 14.23 -2.85
C PRO A 190 -6.18 15.15 -2.73
N ASP A 191 -5.10 14.65 -2.14
CA ASP A 191 -3.86 15.41 -1.99
C ASP A 191 -3.17 15.68 -3.34
N TYR A 192 -3.27 14.77 -4.32
CA TYR A 192 -2.75 14.99 -5.66
C TYR A 192 -3.51 16.14 -6.36
N ALA A 193 -4.83 16.17 -6.21
CA ALA A 193 -5.64 17.28 -6.72
C ALA A 193 -5.26 18.62 -6.05
N ALA A 194 -5.02 18.63 -4.73
CA ALA A 194 -4.57 19.81 -4.01
C ALA A 194 -3.18 20.28 -4.49
N LEU A 195 -2.25 19.35 -4.77
CA LEU A 195 -0.94 19.69 -5.35
C LEU A 195 -1.08 20.30 -6.75
N ARG A 196 -1.99 19.80 -7.58
CA ARG A 196 -2.29 20.37 -8.89
C ARG A 196 -2.83 21.80 -8.80
N GLU A 197 -3.74 22.07 -7.86
CA GLU A 197 -4.26 23.43 -7.59
C GLU A 197 -3.16 24.38 -7.10
N GLU A 198 -2.27 23.90 -6.24
CA GLU A 198 -1.10 24.64 -5.77
C GLU A 198 -0.13 24.94 -6.91
N LEU A 199 0.10 23.98 -7.81
CA LEU A 199 0.96 24.16 -8.98
C LEU A 199 0.42 25.26 -9.90
N ALA A 200 -0.89 25.30 -10.12
CA ALA A 200 -1.54 26.28 -10.99
C ALA A 200 -1.36 27.74 -10.53
N THR A 201 -1.12 27.96 -9.24
CA THR A 201 -0.98 29.31 -8.66
C THR A 201 0.44 29.64 -8.20
N ALA A 202 1.33 28.65 -8.12
CA ALA A 202 2.71 28.80 -7.68
C ALA A 202 3.53 29.67 -8.65
N LYS A 203 4.31 30.61 -8.09
CA LYS A 203 5.21 31.49 -8.86
C LYS A 203 6.69 31.26 -8.53
N ASP A 204 6.96 30.78 -7.32
CA ASP A 204 8.33 30.52 -6.87
C ASP A 204 8.86 29.22 -7.48
N ALA A 205 10.02 29.30 -8.14
CA ALA A 205 10.61 28.16 -8.86
C ALA A 205 10.95 27.00 -7.92
N LYS A 206 11.39 27.26 -6.68
CA LYS A 206 11.70 26.20 -5.72
C LYS A 206 10.41 25.49 -5.26
N ARG A 207 9.35 26.25 -4.99
CA ARG A 207 8.03 25.69 -4.65
C ARG A 207 7.46 24.87 -5.80
N ILE A 208 7.54 25.36 -7.04
CA ILE A 208 7.11 24.60 -8.23
C ILE A 208 7.85 23.26 -8.32
N LYS A 209 9.18 23.27 -8.16
CA LYS A 209 9.98 22.05 -8.15
C LYS A 209 9.56 21.07 -7.05
N LEU A 210 9.30 21.58 -5.84
CA LEU A 210 8.85 20.77 -4.71
C LEU A 210 7.45 20.16 -4.95
N ILE A 211 6.52 20.93 -5.52
CA ILE A 211 5.19 20.43 -5.88
C ILE A 211 5.33 19.31 -6.91
N ARG A 212 6.11 19.52 -7.98
CA ARG A 212 6.35 18.50 -9.02
C ARG A 212 6.94 17.21 -8.44
N ALA A 213 7.90 17.31 -7.52
CA ALA A 213 8.47 16.13 -6.87
C ALA A 213 7.44 15.35 -6.04
N ASN A 214 6.53 16.02 -5.34
CA ASN A 214 5.51 15.36 -4.53
C ASN A 214 4.32 14.85 -5.38
N MET A 215 4.01 15.49 -6.51
CA MET A 215 3.11 14.93 -7.53
C MET A 215 3.70 13.65 -8.12
N ASP A 216 5.02 13.61 -8.39
CA ASP A 216 5.67 12.41 -8.88
C ASP A 216 5.59 11.27 -7.85
N ARG A 217 5.83 11.55 -6.57
CA ARG A 217 5.70 10.59 -5.46
C ARG A 217 4.32 9.96 -5.35
N TRP A 218 3.26 10.69 -5.70
CA TRP A 218 1.91 10.13 -5.73
C TRP A 218 1.72 9.09 -6.83
N ARG A 219 2.51 9.15 -7.91
CA ARG A 219 2.53 8.15 -8.99
C ARG A 219 3.48 6.98 -8.71
N TRP A 220 4.12 6.95 -7.55
CA TRP A 220 4.92 5.81 -7.11
C TRP A 220 4.11 4.86 -6.22
N LEU A 221 2.84 5.20 -6.00
CA LEU A 221 1.85 4.47 -5.23
C LEU A 221 0.73 4.03 -6.18
N PRO A 222 -0.04 2.98 -5.82
CA PRO A 222 -1.26 2.66 -6.56
C PRO A 222 -2.13 3.90 -6.73
N GLN A 223 -2.63 4.11 -7.94
CA GLN A 223 -3.49 5.20 -8.34
C GLN A 223 -4.66 5.38 -7.36
N ASP A 224 -5.29 4.26 -6.98
CA ASP A 224 -6.31 4.16 -5.95
C ASP A 224 -5.80 3.35 -4.75
N LEU A 225 -5.61 4.02 -3.62
CA LEU A 225 -5.25 3.38 -2.34
C LEU A 225 -6.41 2.59 -1.71
N GLY A 226 -7.58 2.61 -2.33
CA GLY A 226 -8.79 1.99 -1.87
C GLY A 226 -9.54 2.82 -0.83
N LYS A 227 -10.63 2.24 -0.32
CA LYS A 227 -11.56 2.94 0.56
C LYS A 227 -11.12 2.98 2.03
N GLN A 228 -10.23 2.09 2.45
CA GLN A 228 -9.88 1.90 3.86
C GLN A 228 -8.39 1.59 3.93
N TYR A 229 -7.61 2.46 4.55
CA TYR A 229 -6.17 2.30 4.65
C TYR A 229 -5.59 3.10 5.81
N LEU A 230 -4.37 2.73 6.19
CA LEU A 230 -3.51 3.54 7.04
C LEU A 230 -2.48 4.23 6.14
N VAL A 231 -2.17 5.49 6.43
CA VAL A 231 -1.06 6.19 5.77
C VAL A 231 -0.25 6.97 6.78
N THR A 232 1.06 6.78 6.77
CA THR A 232 1.99 7.56 7.60
C THR A 232 2.90 8.35 6.70
N ASN A 233 2.84 9.68 6.81
CA ASN A 233 3.78 10.55 6.12
C ASN A 233 4.99 10.77 7.04
N VAL A 234 6.14 10.19 6.68
CA VAL A 234 7.32 10.13 7.54
C VAL A 234 7.86 11.52 7.94
N PRO A 235 8.07 12.47 7.01
CA PRO A 235 8.44 13.86 7.34
C PRO A 235 7.46 14.64 8.23
N GLU A 236 6.17 14.28 8.19
CA GLU A 236 5.14 14.94 8.99
C GLU A 236 5.06 14.37 10.41
N TYR A 237 5.58 13.15 10.61
CA TYR A 237 5.47 12.40 11.87
C TYR A 237 4.01 12.18 12.30
N MET A 238 3.14 11.85 11.35
CA MET A 238 1.73 11.57 11.57
C MET A 238 1.28 10.31 10.81
N LEU A 239 0.52 9.47 11.52
CA LEU A 239 -0.24 8.35 10.99
C LEU A 239 -1.71 8.76 10.89
N ARG A 240 -2.37 8.38 9.80
CA ARG A 240 -3.79 8.58 9.54
C ARG A 240 -4.46 7.25 9.31
N LEU A 241 -5.63 7.07 9.90
CA LEU A 241 -6.59 6.03 9.53
C LEU A 241 -7.65 6.68 8.64
N THR A 242 -7.73 6.25 7.39
CA THR A 242 -8.58 6.87 6.37
C THR A 242 -9.68 5.92 5.94
N VAL A 243 -10.91 6.43 5.86
CA VAL A 243 -12.08 5.72 5.34
C VAL A 243 -12.82 6.61 4.36
N ASN A 244 -13.04 6.12 3.13
CA ASN A 244 -13.69 6.81 2.02
C ASN A 244 -13.11 8.22 1.80
N GLY A 245 -11.77 8.32 1.77
CA GLY A 245 -11.05 9.59 1.59
C GLY A 245 -11.11 10.55 2.79
N LYS A 246 -11.66 10.13 3.94
CA LYS A 246 -11.74 10.95 5.16
C LYS A 246 -10.86 10.39 6.26
N ILE A 247 -10.06 11.25 6.88
CA ILE A 247 -9.29 10.90 8.08
C ILE A 247 -10.28 10.73 9.24
N ILE A 248 -10.44 9.50 9.73
CA ILE A 248 -11.31 9.21 10.88
C ILE A 248 -10.55 9.27 12.21
N LYS A 249 -9.24 9.02 12.17
CA LYS A 249 -8.31 9.14 13.30
C LYS A 249 -6.92 9.52 12.81
N SER A 250 -6.18 10.26 13.62
CA SER A 250 -4.77 10.56 13.39
C SER A 250 -3.96 10.41 14.68
N TYR A 251 -2.70 10.03 14.53
CA TYR A 251 -1.79 9.75 15.64
C TYR A 251 -0.42 10.35 15.36
N ARG A 252 0.20 10.96 16.38
CA ARG A 252 1.61 11.36 16.30
C ARG A 252 2.49 10.12 16.24
N THR A 253 3.52 10.16 15.39
CA THR A 253 4.48 9.08 15.25
C THR A 253 5.90 9.50 15.63
N VAL A 254 6.73 8.51 15.97
CA VAL A 254 8.20 8.64 16.02
C VAL A 254 8.75 7.65 15.00
N VAL A 255 9.57 8.16 14.09
CA VAL A 255 10.12 7.43 12.93
C VAL A 255 11.63 7.26 13.12
N GLY A 256 12.26 6.55 12.18
CA GLY A 256 13.69 6.28 12.14
C GLY A 256 14.56 7.53 12.20
N LYS A 257 15.80 7.40 12.68
CA LYS A 257 16.82 8.45 12.54
C LYS A 257 17.36 8.46 11.10
N PRO A 258 17.82 9.62 10.60
CA PRO A 258 18.50 9.68 9.31
C PRO A 258 19.69 8.72 9.22
N GLY A 259 20.01 8.27 8.01
CA GLY A 259 21.07 7.29 7.74
C GLY A 259 20.56 5.85 7.81
N ARG A 260 21.34 4.94 8.40
CA ARG A 260 21.12 3.47 8.37
C ARG A 260 19.76 3.03 8.93
N THR A 261 19.15 3.83 9.78
CA THR A 261 17.89 3.50 10.46
C THR A 261 16.71 4.34 9.97
N ALA A 262 16.86 5.01 8.82
CA ALA A 262 15.78 5.78 8.24
C ALA A 262 14.61 4.85 7.90
N THR A 263 13.39 5.30 8.21
CA THR A 263 12.18 4.53 7.89
C THR A 263 12.03 4.40 6.37
N PRO A 264 12.01 3.18 5.81
CA PRO A 264 11.80 2.96 4.38
C PRO A 264 10.35 3.23 3.98
N GLN A 265 10.07 3.35 2.68
CA GLN A 265 8.71 3.52 2.16
C GLN A 265 8.20 2.16 1.71
N LEU A 266 7.07 1.74 2.28
CA LEU A 266 6.50 0.41 2.17
C LEU A 266 4.99 0.50 1.94
N ALA A 267 4.43 -0.53 1.32
CA ALA A 267 2.99 -0.71 1.18
C ALA A 267 2.66 -2.15 1.59
N GLU A 268 2.16 -2.33 2.80
CA GLU A 268 1.93 -3.65 3.39
C GLU A 268 0.47 -3.85 3.78
N MET A 269 0.09 -5.09 4.07
CA MET A 269 -1.23 -5.41 4.62
C MET A 269 -1.14 -5.66 6.12
N VAL A 270 -2.06 -5.07 6.89
CA VAL A 270 -2.21 -5.41 8.32
C VAL A 270 -2.96 -6.72 8.43
N GLU A 271 -2.26 -7.79 8.80
CA GLU A 271 -2.84 -9.13 8.95
C GLU A 271 -3.44 -9.37 10.32
N ALA A 272 -2.82 -8.81 11.36
CA ALA A 272 -3.21 -9.02 12.74
C ALA A 272 -2.81 -7.84 13.62
N VAL A 273 -3.44 -7.77 14.79
CA VAL A 273 -2.99 -6.93 15.91
C VAL A 273 -2.33 -7.82 16.94
N ILE A 274 -1.05 -7.60 17.22
CA ILE A 274 -0.37 -8.29 18.30
C ILE A 274 -0.54 -7.48 19.59
N TYR A 275 -1.16 -8.10 20.58
CA TYR A 275 -1.26 -7.57 21.94
C TYR A 275 -0.19 -8.18 22.84
N ASN A 276 0.37 -7.36 23.73
CA ASN A 276 1.44 -7.74 24.66
C ASN A 276 2.60 -8.45 23.93
N PRO A 277 3.21 -7.81 22.92
CA PRO A 277 4.22 -8.47 22.10
C PRO A 277 5.46 -8.85 22.91
N THR A 278 6.08 -9.97 22.56
CA THR A 278 7.52 -10.13 22.77
C THR A 278 8.27 -9.26 21.77
N TRP A 279 9.50 -8.89 22.10
CA TRP A 279 10.40 -8.22 21.16
C TRP A 279 11.67 -9.03 20.98
N THR A 280 11.78 -9.72 19.85
CA THR A 280 13.07 -10.25 19.39
C THR A 280 13.93 -9.07 18.97
N VAL A 281 15.08 -8.93 19.64
CA VAL A 281 15.93 -7.74 19.45
C VAL A 281 16.80 -7.95 18.22
N PRO A 282 16.80 -7.01 17.26
CA PRO A 282 17.64 -7.09 16.08
C PRO A 282 19.13 -7.10 16.41
N GLN A 283 19.94 -7.77 15.58
CA GLN A 283 21.38 -7.91 15.82
C GLN A 283 22.14 -6.58 15.82
N SER A 284 21.62 -5.59 15.08
CA SER A 284 22.19 -4.25 15.12
C SER A 284 22.17 -3.62 16.53
N ILE A 285 21.24 -4.05 17.40
CA ILE A 285 21.17 -3.63 18.81
C ILE A 285 21.87 -4.66 19.71
N VAL A 286 21.66 -5.96 19.48
CA VAL A 286 22.28 -7.03 20.27
C VAL A 286 23.80 -6.93 20.22
N LYS A 287 24.37 -6.84 19.01
CA LYS A 287 25.81 -6.74 18.76
C LYS A 287 26.25 -5.29 18.62
N GLY A 288 25.58 -4.50 17.79
CA GLY A 288 26.03 -3.15 17.45
C GLY A 288 25.94 -2.15 18.61
N GLU A 289 24.92 -2.24 19.47
CA GLU A 289 24.78 -1.41 20.68
C GLU A 289 25.20 -2.13 21.97
N GLY A 290 25.67 -3.38 21.86
CA GLY A 290 26.18 -4.16 22.99
C GLY A 290 25.11 -4.67 23.95
N LEU A 291 23.82 -4.69 23.57
CA LEU A 291 22.75 -5.19 24.44
C LEU A 291 22.96 -6.67 24.79
N GLY A 292 23.43 -7.49 23.86
CA GLY A 292 23.67 -8.92 24.10
C GLY A 292 24.68 -9.15 25.21
N ALA A 293 25.82 -8.44 25.16
CA ALA A 293 26.83 -8.48 26.22
C ALA A 293 26.26 -8.00 27.56
N LYS A 294 25.47 -6.92 27.55
CA LYS A 294 24.83 -6.39 28.76
C LYS A 294 23.88 -7.39 29.41
N VAL A 295 23.03 -8.05 28.62
CA VAL A 295 22.05 -9.05 29.09
C VAL A 295 22.77 -10.27 29.65
N LEU A 296 23.77 -10.81 28.94
CA LEU A 296 24.52 -12.00 29.38
C LEU A 296 25.34 -11.74 30.65
N ASN A 297 25.96 -10.57 30.78
CA ASN A 297 26.82 -10.25 31.92
C ASN A 297 26.03 -9.79 33.17
N ASN A 298 24.76 -9.41 33.04
CA ASN A 298 23.95 -8.87 34.13
C ASN A 298 22.58 -9.56 34.26
N PRO A 299 22.53 -10.85 34.67
CA PRO A 299 21.29 -11.63 34.68
C PRO A 299 20.22 -11.08 35.63
N GLY A 300 20.61 -10.43 36.73
CA GLY A 300 19.67 -9.77 37.65
C GLY A 300 18.94 -8.61 36.98
N TRP A 301 19.68 -7.70 36.34
CA TRP A 301 19.11 -6.60 35.57
C TRP A 301 18.26 -7.12 34.40
N ALA A 302 18.74 -8.13 33.68
CA ALA A 302 18.02 -8.72 32.56
C ALA A 302 16.63 -9.23 32.98
N ARG A 303 16.54 -9.98 34.09
CA ARG A 303 15.24 -10.45 34.64
C ARG A 303 14.31 -9.29 34.98
N THR A 304 14.81 -8.25 35.65
CA THR A 304 13.99 -7.06 36.00
C THR A 304 13.54 -6.28 34.77
N ALA A 305 14.37 -6.20 33.73
CA ALA A 305 14.07 -5.52 32.47
C ALA A 305 13.28 -6.40 31.47
N GLY A 306 12.98 -7.66 31.84
CA GLY A 306 12.24 -8.61 31.02
C GLY A 306 13.03 -9.22 29.87
N TYR A 307 14.36 -9.15 29.87
CA TYR A 307 15.19 -9.77 28.82
C TYR A 307 15.53 -11.23 29.14
N LYS A 308 15.42 -12.07 28.11
CA LYS A 308 16.01 -13.41 28.06
C LYS A 308 17.02 -13.43 26.92
N ALA A 309 18.19 -14.00 27.17
CA ALA A 309 19.19 -14.22 26.12
C ALA A 309 19.53 -15.71 26.01
N THR A 310 19.70 -16.18 24.79
CA THR A 310 20.26 -17.49 24.47
C THR A 310 21.53 -17.29 23.66
N LYS A 311 22.52 -18.14 23.87
CA LYS A 311 23.76 -18.17 23.10
C LYS A 311 23.85 -19.53 22.42
N GLY A 312 23.80 -19.54 21.09
CA GLY A 312 23.97 -20.75 20.29
C GLY A 312 25.42 -21.26 20.33
N GLU A 313 25.63 -22.50 19.88
CA GLU A 313 26.95 -23.14 19.83
C GLU A 313 27.93 -22.38 18.91
N ASN A 314 27.41 -21.78 17.85
CA ASN A 314 28.15 -20.89 16.93
C ASN A 314 28.50 -19.52 17.56
N GLY A 315 28.13 -19.28 18.81
CA GLY A 315 28.35 -18.01 19.51
C GLY A 315 27.34 -16.91 19.20
N TRP A 316 26.33 -17.19 18.36
CA TRP A 316 25.23 -16.26 18.07
C TRP A 316 24.42 -15.99 19.33
N VAL A 317 24.09 -14.72 19.58
CA VAL A 317 23.32 -14.31 20.75
C VAL A 317 21.95 -13.83 20.28
N THR A 318 20.90 -14.48 20.76
CA THR A 318 19.52 -14.03 20.56
C THR A 318 19.02 -13.42 21.86
N VAL A 319 18.46 -12.22 21.78
CA VAL A 319 17.86 -11.52 22.93
C VAL A 319 16.38 -11.31 22.64
N VAL A 320 15.53 -11.70 23.59
CA VAL A 320 14.09 -11.49 23.52
C VAL A 320 13.62 -10.74 24.76
N GLN A 321 13.02 -9.58 24.57
CA GLN A 321 12.29 -8.89 25.63
C GLN A 321 10.89 -9.49 25.75
N GLN A 322 10.52 -9.90 26.96
CA GLN A 322 9.21 -10.47 27.28
C GLN A 322 8.14 -9.36 27.34
N PRO A 323 6.84 -9.73 27.26
CA PRO A 323 5.76 -8.76 27.41
C PRO A 323 5.83 -8.03 28.75
N GLY A 324 5.44 -6.75 28.75
CA GLY A 324 5.40 -5.93 29.96
C GLY A 324 5.41 -4.44 29.68
N PRO A 325 5.17 -3.59 30.70
CA PRO A 325 5.05 -2.15 30.52
C PRO A 325 6.33 -1.45 30.06
N GLN A 326 7.49 -2.11 30.20
CA GLN A 326 8.81 -1.62 29.77
C GLN A 326 9.30 -2.30 28.49
N ASN A 327 8.48 -3.14 27.86
CA ASN A 327 8.81 -3.71 26.56
C ASN A 327 9.00 -2.59 25.54
N SER A 328 10.03 -2.65 24.71
CA SER A 328 10.37 -1.59 23.75
C SER A 328 9.34 -1.43 22.63
N LEU A 329 8.58 -2.50 22.32
CA LEU A 329 7.41 -2.48 21.45
C LEU A 329 6.12 -2.05 22.17
N GLY A 330 6.21 -1.75 23.47
CA GLY A 330 5.07 -1.40 24.31
C GLY A 330 4.05 -2.54 24.42
N LEU A 331 2.77 -2.19 24.40
CA LEU A 331 1.68 -3.13 24.64
C LEU A 331 0.98 -3.64 23.36
N MET A 332 1.37 -3.15 22.19
CA MET A 332 0.86 -3.67 20.92
C MET A 332 1.81 -3.41 19.75
N LYS A 333 1.70 -4.22 18.70
CA LYS A 333 2.19 -3.90 17.36
C LYS A 333 1.15 -4.30 16.31
N LEU A 334 1.10 -3.58 15.19
CA LEU A 334 0.43 -4.07 13.99
C LEU A 334 1.34 -5.07 13.30
N ASP A 335 0.79 -6.24 12.97
CA ASP A 335 1.48 -7.28 12.23
C ASP A 335 1.31 -7.03 10.74
N MET A 336 2.42 -6.76 10.08
CA MET A 336 2.49 -6.28 8.70
C MET A 336 3.72 -6.95 8.07
N PRO A 337 3.60 -8.19 7.57
CA PRO A 337 4.76 -8.94 7.07
C PRO A 337 5.51 -8.13 6.02
N ASN A 338 6.83 -7.96 6.19
CA ASN A 338 7.72 -7.29 5.25
C ASN A 338 9.18 -7.71 5.51
N GLU A 339 10.00 -7.66 4.47
CA GLU A 339 11.42 -8.06 4.52
C GLU A 339 12.30 -7.07 5.32
N HIS A 340 11.77 -5.90 5.68
CA HIS A 340 12.51 -4.83 6.36
C HIS A 340 12.35 -4.84 7.88
N ALA A 341 11.54 -5.76 8.44
CA ALA A 341 11.20 -5.84 9.86
C ALA A 341 10.64 -4.50 10.43
N ILE A 342 9.85 -3.78 9.63
CA ILE A 342 9.24 -2.50 10.01
C ILE A 342 7.83 -2.73 10.56
N PHE A 343 7.53 -2.13 11.71
CA PHE A 343 6.22 -2.25 12.37
C PHE A 343 5.67 -0.89 12.78
N LEU A 344 4.35 -0.80 12.94
CA LEU A 344 3.69 0.23 13.74
C LEU A 344 3.42 -0.31 15.14
N HIS A 345 3.94 0.34 16.17
CA HIS A 345 3.89 -0.24 17.53
C HIS A 345 3.80 0.81 18.65
N ASP A 346 3.47 0.36 19.87
CA ASP A 346 3.47 1.18 21.09
C ASP A 346 4.89 1.44 21.61
N THR A 347 5.04 2.29 22.61
CA THR A 347 6.33 2.50 23.26
C THR A 347 6.18 2.97 24.70
N PRO A 348 7.08 2.56 25.62
CA PRO A 348 7.18 3.14 26.95
C PRO A 348 7.72 4.58 26.91
N SER A 349 8.43 4.96 25.84
CA SER A 349 9.06 6.28 25.69
C SER A 349 8.07 7.34 25.19
N ARG A 350 6.93 7.49 25.86
CA ARG A 350 5.83 8.38 25.43
C ARG A 350 6.17 9.86 25.40
N HIS A 351 7.17 10.28 26.19
CA HIS A 351 7.64 11.67 26.21
C HIS A 351 8.20 12.12 24.83
N LEU A 352 8.68 11.19 24.00
CA LEU A 352 9.22 11.52 22.67
C LEU A 352 8.19 12.12 21.71
N PHE A 353 6.90 11.85 21.93
CA PHE A 353 5.84 12.43 21.09
C PHE A 353 5.67 13.94 21.30
N ALA A 354 6.16 14.49 22.41
CA ALA A 354 6.15 15.93 22.67
C ALA A 354 7.22 16.69 21.87
N ASN A 355 8.20 16.00 21.29
CA ASN A 355 9.26 16.63 20.50
C ASN A 355 8.72 17.06 19.12
N ASP A 356 9.28 18.16 18.61
CA ASP A 356 9.03 18.60 17.23
C ASP A 356 9.71 17.67 16.23
N ASN A 357 11.02 17.43 16.42
CA ASN A 357 11.75 16.40 15.68
C ASN A 357 11.52 15.02 16.30
N ARG A 358 10.89 14.12 15.54
CA ARG A 358 10.57 12.75 15.96
C ARG A 358 11.22 11.67 15.10
N ALA A 359 12.30 12.00 14.40
CA ALA A 359 13.20 11.03 13.76
C ALA A 359 14.18 10.46 14.79
N LEU A 360 13.72 9.54 15.65
CA LEU A 360 14.42 9.09 16.86
C LEU A 360 14.46 7.56 17.06
N SER A 361 13.79 6.78 16.20
CA SER A 361 13.73 5.32 16.27
C SER A 361 14.84 4.64 15.45
N HIS A 362 14.83 3.30 15.42
CA HIS A 362 15.74 2.48 14.62
C HIS A 362 15.08 1.97 13.31
N GLY A 363 14.05 2.65 12.81
CA GLY A 363 13.36 2.32 11.56
C GLY A 363 11.86 2.15 11.75
N CYS A 364 11.46 1.36 12.74
CA CYS A 364 10.04 1.14 13.08
C CYS A 364 9.33 2.44 13.50
N ILE A 365 8.00 2.43 13.42
CA ILE A 365 7.17 3.60 13.65
C ILE A 365 6.44 3.44 14.99
N ARG A 366 6.79 4.27 15.98
CA ARG A 366 6.09 4.29 17.27
C ARG A 366 4.87 5.18 17.16
N VAL A 367 3.75 4.79 17.77
CA VAL A 367 2.46 5.50 17.66
C VAL A 367 1.98 5.97 19.04
N GLN A 368 1.66 7.25 19.22
CA GLN A 368 1.31 7.83 20.53
C GLN A 368 0.04 7.22 21.15
N GLY A 369 -0.92 6.85 20.31
CA GLY A 369 -2.19 6.22 20.67
C GLY A 369 -2.26 4.75 20.28
N ALA A 370 -1.14 4.03 20.27
CA ALA A 370 -1.03 2.66 19.77
C ALA A 370 -2.12 1.69 20.31
N ARG A 371 -2.51 1.80 21.58
CA ARG A 371 -3.61 0.97 22.14
C ARG A 371 -4.99 1.31 21.56
N GLU A 372 -5.27 2.60 21.36
CA GLU A 372 -6.51 3.02 20.68
C GLU A 372 -6.51 2.54 19.23
N LEU A 373 -5.36 2.65 18.55
CA LEU A 373 -5.18 2.12 17.21
C LEU A 373 -5.43 0.60 17.18
N ALA A 374 -4.84 -0.17 18.11
CA ALA A 374 -5.03 -1.62 18.23
C ALA A 374 -6.51 -1.99 18.30
N MET A 375 -7.23 -1.41 19.27
CA MET A 375 -8.65 -1.67 19.47
C MET A 375 -9.45 -1.26 18.23
N THR A 376 -9.14 -0.11 17.63
CA THR A 376 -9.79 0.36 16.41
C THR A 376 -9.59 -0.61 15.25
N MET A 377 -8.36 -1.07 15.02
CA MET A 377 -8.05 -2.04 13.97
C MET A 377 -8.72 -3.39 14.22
N SER A 378 -8.71 -3.89 15.46
CA SER A 378 -9.41 -5.13 15.81
C SER A 378 -10.92 -5.05 15.55
N MET A 379 -11.56 -3.93 15.93
CA MET A 379 -13.00 -3.71 15.68
C MET A 379 -13.29 -3.60 14.19
N LEU A 380 -12.55 -2.76 13.45
CA LEU A 380 -12.80 -2.53 12.02
C LEU A 380 -12.45 -3.75 11.15
N GLY A 381 -11.44 -4.51 11.56
CA GLY A 381 -10.99 -5.73 10.89
C GLY A 381 -11.91 -6.92 11.10
N ASN A 382 -12.69 -6.96 12.19
CA ASN A 382 -13.46 -8.16 12.55
C ASN A 382 -14.98 -7.96 12.70
N ALA A 383 -15.46 -6.73 12.87
CA ALA A 383 -16.90 -6.46 12.93
C ALA A 383 -17.55 -6.56 11.54
N SER A 384 -18.57 -7.39 11.38
CA SER A 384 -19.39 -7.45 10.15
C SER A 384 -20.52 -6.43 10.20
N SER A 385 -21.00 -6.11 11.39
CA SER A 385 -22.02 -5.11 11.67
C SER A 385 -21.66 -4.26 12.90
N ARG A 386 -22.44 -3.22 13.16
CA ARG A 386 -22.28 -2.42 14.39
C ARG A 386 -22.60 -3.21 15.67
N GLU A 387 -23.38 -4.28 15.57
CA GLU A 387 -23.79 -5.11 16.70
C GLU A 387 -22.65 -5.99 17.23
N ASP A 388 -21.64 -6.27 16.40
CA ASP A 388 -20.46 -7.07 16.78
C ASP A 388 -19.46 -6.26 17.63
N ILE A 389 -19.50 -4.92 17.53
CA ILE A 389 -18.51 -4.01 18.12
C ILE A 389 -18.37 -4.19 19.64
N PRO A 390 -19.46 -4.22 20.44
CA PRO A 390 -19.34 -4.35 21.90
C PRO A 390 -18.67 -5.66 22.33
N ALA A 391 -18.95 -6.77 21.64
CA ALA A 391 -18.35 -8.06 21.93
C ALA A 391 -16.84 -8.06 21.63
N ILE A 392 -16.45 -7.56 20.44
CA ILE A 392 -15.04 -7.45 20.05
C ILE A 392 -14.31 -6.51 21.01
N GLN A 393 -14.91 -5.37 21.37
CA GLN A 393 -14.32 -4.42 22.30
C GLN A 393 -14.06 -5.04 23.68
N GLN A 394 -15.00 -5.84 24.18
CA GLN A 394 -14.83 -6.55 25.45
C GLN A 394 -13.69 -7.57 25.36
N GLU A 395 -13.68 -8.40 24.32
CA GLU A 395 -12.64 -9.41 24.06
C GLU A 395 -11.24 -8.79 24.00
N VAL A 396 -11.04 -7.75 23.18
CA VAL A 396 -9.72 -7.12 23.05
C VAL A 396 -9.30 -6.39 24.31
N SER A 397 -10.25 -5.90 25.12
CA SER A 397 -9.96 -5.31 26.42
C SER A 397 -9.42 -6.38 27.37
N GLU A 398 -10.05 -7.55 27.43
CA GLU A 398 -9.60 -8.69 28.25
C GLU A 398 -8.21 -9.16 27.83
N ILE A 399 -7.98 -9.35 26.52
CA ILE A 399 -6.67 -9.68 25.93
C ILE A 399 -5.61 -8.63 26.32
N THR A 400 -5.95 -7.33 26.22
CA THR A 400 -5.00 -6.28 26.58
C THR A 400 -4.64 -6.32 28.06
N THR A 401 -5.58 -6.69 28.93
CA THR A 401 -5.35 -6.75 30.39
C THR A 401 -4.67 -8.03 30.87
N SER A 402 -4.73 -9.13 30.10
CA SER A 402 -4.10 -10.40 30.49
C SER A 402 -2.58 -10.29 30.62
N GLY A 403 -1.96 -9.39 29.83
CA GLY A 403 -0.51 -9.29 29.71
C GLY A 403 0.13 -10.44 28.92
N GLU A 404 -0.68 -11.36 28.41
CA GLU A 404 -0.23 -12.51 27.63
C GLU A 404 -0.14 -12.13 26.14
N TYR A 405 0.91 -12.64 25.48
CA TYR A 405 1.08 -12.48 24.04
C TYR A 405 -0.15 -13.04 23.32
N THR A 406 -0.77 -12.21 22.48
CA THR A 406 -1.92 -12.63 21.67
C THR A 406 -1.79 -12.05 20.27
N ARG A 407 -1.82 -12.92 19.24
CA ARG A 407 -2.02 -12.51 17.85
C ARG A 407 -3.52 -12.52 17.55
N TYR A 408 -4.11 -11.33 17.42
CA TYR A 408 -5.51 -11.17 17.09
C TYR A 408 -5.67 -10.95 15.58
N GLU A 409 -6.05 -12.00 14.86
CA GLU A 409 -6.21 -11.99 13.40
C GLU A 409 -7.22 -10.94 12.93
N MET A 410 -6.97 -10.33 11.76
CA MET A 410 -7.92 -9.47 11.08
C MET A 410 -8.57 -10.19 9.90
N LYS A 411 -9.88 -10.42 9.98
CA LYS A 411 -10.66 -10.99 8.86
C LYS A 411 -10.68 -10.08 7.63
N LYS A 412 -10.71 -8.76 7.85
CA LYS A 412 -10.62 -7.73 6.82
C LYS A 412 -9.32 -7.00 6.99
N GLN A 413 -8.32 -7.35 6.20
CA GLN A 413 -7.02 -6.71 6.22
C GLN A 413 -7.07 -5.32 5.58
N TRP A 414 -6.27 -4.40 6.10
CA TRP A 414 -6.21 -3.02 5.62
C TRP A 414 -4.78 -2.73 5.15
N PRO A 415 -4.60 -2.10 3.98
CA PRO A 415 -3.28 -1.66 3.55
C PRO A 415 -2.76 -0.54 4.46
N VAL A 416 -1.45 -0.53 4.66
CA VAL A 416 -0.68 0.52 5.31
C VAL A 416 0.36 1.06 4.34
N TYR A 417 0.32 2.36 4.11
CA TYR A 417 1.26 3.06 3.26
C TYR A 417 2.21 3.88 4.13
N ILE A 418 3.49 3.53 4.10
CA ILE A 418 4.57 4.32 4.71
C ILE A 418 5.14 5.21 3.63
N THR A 419 4.82 6.49 3.66
CA THR A 419 5.09 7.44 2.58
C THR A 419 6.08 8.53 3.01
N TYR A 420 6.63 9.25 2.03
CA TYR A 420 7.58 10.33 2.25
C TYR A 420 7.23 11.53 1.37
N PHE A 421 6.38 12.41 1.88
CA PHE A 421 5.99 13.64 1.21
C PHE A 421 6.53 14.85 1.96
N THR A 422 7.30 15.68 1.27
CA THR A 422 7.83 16.97 1.76
C THR A 422 6.93 18.15 1.41
N MET A 423 5.89 17.91 0.62
CA MET A 423 4.75 18.82 0.45
C MET A 423 3.48 17.99 0.28
N ALA A 424 2.55 18.14 1.23
CA ALA A 424 1.28 17.42 1.26
C ALA A 424 0.28 18.10 2.21
N SER A 425 -0.97 17.70 2.13
CA SER A 425 -2.03 18.11 3.04
C SER A 425 -1.80 17.51 4.42
N ASP A 426 -1.74 18.37 5.44
CA ASP A 426 -1.64 17.93 6.83
C ASP A 426 -2.94 17.27 7.33
N VAL A 427 -2.95 16.82 8.59
CA VAL A 427 -4.14 16.20 9.20
C VAL A 427 -5.37 17.13 9.29
N ASN A 428 -5.23 18.43 9.03
CA ASN A 428 -6.32 19.40 8.97
C ASN A 428 -6.73 19.73 7.53
N GLY A 429 -6.15 19.05 6.54
CA GLY A 429 -6.40 19.28 5.11
C GLY A 429 -5.73 20.53 4.55
N GLN A 430 -4.73 21.08 5.23
CA GLN A 430 -3.99 22.25 4.74
C GLN A 430 -2.69 21.81 4.06
N MET A 431 -2.46 22.29 2.83
CA MET A 431 -1.19 22.05 2.14
C MET A 431 -0.03 22.65 2.94
N LYS A 432 0.95 21.81 3.30
CA LYS A 432 2.13 22.22 4.05
C LYS A 432 3.41 21.66 3.45
N THR A 433 4.50 22.37 3.70
CA THR A 433 5.86 21.89 3.46
C THR A 433 6.39 21.25 4.73
N PHE A 434 6.98 20.06 4.59
CA PHE A 434 7.65 19.33 5.66
C PHE A 434 9.15 19.33 5.42
N SER A 435 9.93 19.16 6.49
CA SER A 435 11.40 19.09 6.36
C SER A 435 11.81 17.80 5.66
N ASP A 436 12.77 17.90 4.72
CA ASP A 436 13.38 16.73 4.08
C ASP A 436 14.39 16.05 5.02
N ILE A 437 13.88 15.35 6.02
CA ILE A 437 14.66 14.80 7.14
C ILE A 437 15.67 13.70 6.73
N TYR A 438 15.53 13.12 5.54
CA TYR A 438 16.39 12.07 5.00
C TYR A 438 17.06 12.46 3.67
N ASP A 439 17.04 13.73 3.28
CA ASP A 439 17.65 14.26 2.05
C ASP A 439 17.20 13.54 0.76
N ARG A 440 15.91 13.16 0.69
CA ARG A 440 15.35 12.39 -0.44
C ARG A 440 14.74 13.27 -1.53
N ASP A 441 14.64 14.58 -1.34
CA ASP A 441 14.18 15.49 -2.40
C ASP A 441 15.26 15.69 -3.46
N ALA A 442 16.53 15.84 -3.03
CA ALA A 442 17.64 16.15 -3.92
C ALA A 442 17.77 15.23 -5.15
N PRO A 443 17.79 13.87 -5.03
CA PRO A 443 17.89 12.99 -6.19
C PRO A 443 16.66 13.08 -7.12
N VAL A 444 15.47 13.24 -6.55
CA VAL A 444 14.21 13.36 -7.31
C VAL A 444 14.19 14.66 -8.12
N LEU A 445 14.59 15.76 -7.50
CA LEU A 445 14.68 17.06 -8.15
C LEU A 445 15.71 17.06 -9.29
N ALA A 446 16.87 16.42 -9.07
CA ALA A 446 17.87 16.27 -10.10
C ALA A 446 17.35 15.46 -11.30
N ALA A 447 16.59 14.38 -11.06
CA ALA A 447 15.99 13.58 -12.13
C ALA A 447 14.90 14.32 -12.92
N LEU A 448 14.11 15.18 -12.25
CA LEU A 448 13.10 16.01 -12.91
C LEU A 448 13.68 17.18 -13.72
N ASP A 449 14.89 17.62 -13.39
CA ASP A 449 15.64 18.63 -14.15
C ASP A 449 16.42 18.02 -15.33
N ALA A 450 16.67 16.70 -15.30
CA ALA A 450 17.39 15.97 -16.34
C ALA A 450 16.47 15.55 -17.50
N PRO A 451 17.03 15.30 -18.70
CA PRO A 451 16.29 14.74 -19.82
C PRO A 451 15.59 13.42 -19.45
N ARG A 452 14.48 13.12 -20.15
CA ARG A 452 13.76 11.85 -19.97
C ARG A 452 14.62 10.67 -20.38
N VAL A 453 14.51 9.58 -19.62
CA VAL A 453 15.16 8.30 -19.91
C VAL A 453 14.09 7.31 -20.37
N SER A 454 14.34 6.63 -21.50
CA SER A 454 13.55 5.51 -21.99
C SER A 454 14.04 4.23 -21.30
N ASP A 455 13.12 3.39 -20.82
CA ASP A 455 13.40 2.14 -20.09
C ASP A 455 13.91 2.37 -18.65
N ARG A 456 13.01 2.19 -17.68
CA ARG A 456 13.26 2.41 -16.26
C ARG A 456 12.91 1.14 -15.50
N ALA A 457 13.78 0.78 -14.55
CA ALA A 457 13.48 -0.31 -13.63
C ALA A 457 12.16 -0.03 -12.90
N ARG A 458 11.35 -1.08 -12.69
CA ARG A 458 10.11 -1.00 -11.90
C ARG A 458 10.34 -1.27 -10.41
N GLU A 459 11.47 -1.87 -10.09
CA GLU A 459 11.87 -2.23 -8.73
C GLU A 459 13.21 -1.58 -8.38
N THR A 460 13.42 -1.35 -7.09
CA THR A 460 14.68 -0.83 -6.60
C THR A 460 15.75 -1.93 -6.57
N SER A 461 17.00 -1.55 -6.84
CA SER A 461 18.17 -2.41 -6.59
C SER A 461 18.76 -2.21 -5.21
N GLU A 462 18.21 -1.27 -4.42
CA GLU A 462 18.61 -1.10 -3.02
C GLU A 462 18.27 -2.37 -2.25
N GLU A 463 19.25 -2.96 -1.58
CA GLU A 463 18.98 -4.06 -0.67
C GLU A 463 18.19 -3.54 0.53
N ALA A 464 17.27 -4.37 1.04
CA ALA A 464 16.67 -4.13 2.34
C ALA A 464 17.82 -3.91 3.34
N VAL A 465 17.85 -2.74 3.99
CA VAL A 465 18.72 -2.56 5.16
C VAL A 465 18.12 -3.43 6.24
N GLU A 466 18.49 -4.71 6.22
CA GLU A 466 17.93 -5.70 7.09
C GLU A 466 18.21 -5.23 8.52
N ILE A 467 17.15 -4.91 9.25
CA ILE A 467 17.24 -4.78 10.70
C ILE A 467 17.28 -6.22 11.20
N VAL A 468 18.41 -6.91 10.94
CA VAL A 468 18.62 -8.37 11.08
C VAL A 468 17.86 -8.92 12.29
N ASP A 469 16.68 -9.45 12.03
CA ASP A 469 15.84 -10.24 12.95
C ASP A 469 15.86 -11.70 12.49
N ASP A 470 17.00 -12.11 11.94
CA ASP A 470 17.13 -13.38 11.26
C ASP A 470 17.20 -14.49 12.31
N MET A 471 16.04 -15.09 12.57
CA MET A 471 15.93 -16.37 13.25
C MET A 471 16.43 -17.45 12.30
N GLN A 472 17.75 -17.57 12.13
CA GLN A 472 18.31 -18.84 11.70
C GLN A 472 18.13 -19.83 12.85
N ILE A 473 17.00 -20.53 12.81
CA ILE A 473 16.73 -21.72 13.60
C ILE A 473 17.70 -22.78 13.06
N SER A 474 18.80 -23.02 13.79
CA SER A 474 19.59 -24.24 13.68
C SER A 474 18.98 -25.34 14.54
#